data_AF-A0A8H2WYZ4-F1
#
_entry.id   AF-A0A8H2WYZ4-F1
#
_cell.length_a   1.000
_cell.length_b   1.000
_cell.length_c   1.000
_cell.angle_alpha   90.00
_cell.angle_beta   90.00
_cell.angle_gamma   90.00
#
_symmetry.space_group_name_H-M   'P 1'
#
loop_
_entity.id
_entity.type
_entity.pdbx_description
1 polymer ?
#
loop_
_entity_poly.entity_id
_entity_poly.type
_entity_poly.pdbx_seq_one_letter_code
_entity_poly.pdbx_strand_id
1 'polypeptide(L)'
;MKFFSLSSEDESERAVEWGDRPLHYYLLEPEYDAEIVQWAVGKAHQRMRRLRLCIEDNVLQSARGILSKVKTLEEFIDETSFPELREIYWGCSGHSPGSEANIPVARPRAFGQWSTVWDSIDRCLRFQPTLHNLLDANVPDLGGCFLEESQLKLLGDFHRCLQAFHKLGIVLSRQEVPLLHEVVEELFILRAHLEDICNDRLGTNLTSVARMAAAAALSAYELIGKGDMLPEVYNILMVMRPTHKLQWFEERGMDTQRISASVEAYFEENYPLIKRENDEEGLIGLMTAQSDNLKTYLISPVLSEDVVEERGGLLSYWNLERKTSPRVARMALDHLTIPASSVDPTRTLYGGPVTTNGLETQVDNDMFRAAMSVGSWFGTPVLKDIESVANILGEPSHIEIPSL
;
A
#
# COMPACT_ATOMS: atom_id res chain seq x y z
N MET A 1 5.92 -14.29 60.67
CA MET A 1 6.92 -13.26 61.01
C MET A 1 8.32 -13.84 60.84
N LYS A 2 8.99 -13.53 59.72
CA LYS A 2 10.40 -13.13 59.63
C LYS A 2 10.73 -12.90 58.15
N PHE A 3 11.10 -11.66 57.90
CA PHE A 3 11.58 -11.12 56.64
C PHE A 3 12.84 -11.87 56.19
N PHE A 4 12.93 -12.18 54.90
CA PHE A 4 14.20 -12.24 54.20
C PHE A 4 14.16 -11.22 53.07
N SER A 5 15.10 -10.29 53.16
CA SER A 5 15.44 -9.23 52.24
C SER A 5 15.76 -9.78 50.85
N LEU A 6 15.00 -9.37 49.84
CA LEU A 6 15.47 -9.40 48.47
C LEU A 6 16.33 -8.15 48.27
N SER A 7 17.61 -8.41 47.98
CA SER A 7 18.61 -7.41 47.66
C SER A 7 18.11 -6.54 46.51
N SER A 8 18.16 -5.24 46.72
CA SER A 8 18.08 -4.24 45.66
C SER A 8 19.37 -4.32 44.85
N GLU A 9 19.35 -5.06 43.75
CA GLU A 9 20.27 -4.82 42.66
C GLU A 9 19.49 -4.18 41.53
N ASP A 10 19.92 -2.96 41.20
CA ASP A 10 19.58 -2.17 40.04
C ASP A 10 19.28 -3.02 38.79
N GLU A 11 18.01 -3.08 38.41
CA GLU A 11 17.59 -3.15 37.00
C GLU A 11 17.25 -1.75 36.46
N SER A 12 17.86 -0.71 37.04
CA SER A 12 18.11 0.52 36.29
C SER A 12 19.30 0.22 35.35
N GLU A 13 19.17 0.66 34.08
CA GLU A 13 20.22 0.53 33.05
C GLU A 13 20.41 -0.84 32.36
N ARG A 14 19.34 -1.36 31.75
CA ARG A 14 19.45 -1.79 30.34
C ARG A 14 18.44 -1.03 29.48
N ALA A 15 18.63 0.29 29.42
CA ALA A 15 18.27 1.02 28.22
C ALA A 15 19.16 0.44 27.10
N VAL A 16 18.66 -0.56 26.39
CA VAL A 16 19.28 -0.89 25.10
C VAL A 16 19.03 0.34 24.24
N GLU A 17 20.07 1.17 24.07
CA GLU A 17 20.12 2.23 23.08
C GLU A 17 19.95 1.59 21.69
N TRP A 18 18.70 1.44 21.26
CA TRP A 18 18.35 1.09 19.88
C TRP A 18 18.34 2.33 18.98
N GLY A 19 19.10 3.38 19.36
CA GLY A 19 19.06 4.70 18.74
C GLY A 19 19.67 4.76 17.35
N ASP A 20 20.64 3.89 17.02
CA ASP A 20 21.45 4.02 15.80
C ASP A 20 21.90 2.68 15.20
N ARG A 21 21.14 1.58 15.38
CA ARG A 21 21.51 0.34 14.67
C ARG A 21 21.09 0.43 13.20
N PRO A 22 22.03 0.35 12.24
CA PRO A 22 21.68 0.28 10.83
C PRO A 22 20.91 -1.02 10.58
N LEU A 23 19.71 -0.91 10.03
CA LEU A 23 18.96 -2.08 9.54
C LEU A 23 19.84 -2.85 8.55
N HIS A 24 20.09 -4.12 8.83
CA HIS A 24 20.93 -4.96 7.98
C HIS A 24 20.12 -5.43 6.77
N TYR A 25 20.22 -4.71 5.66
CA TYR A 25 19.59 -5.03 4.35
C TYR A 25 20.06 -6.36 3.71
N TYR A 26 20.82 -7.19 4.43
CA TYR A 26 21.36 -8.48 3.96
C TYR A 26 20.67 -9.70 4.61
N LEU A 27 19.65 -9.49 5.43
CA LEU A 27 18.88 -10.56 6.05
C LEU A 27 17.88 -11.16 5.05
N LEU A 28 17.58 -12.45 5.20
CA LEU A 28 16.45 -13.08 4.51
C LEU A 28 15.15 -12.40 4.99
N GLU A 29 14.17 -12.19 4.10
CA GLU A 29 12.87 -11.54 4.41
C GLU A 29 12.26 -11.92 5.78
N PRO A 30 12.16 -13.20 6.18
CA PRO A 30 11.56 -13.56 7.47
C PRO A 30 12.37 -13.13 8.71
N GLU A 31 13.70 -13.04 8.60
CA GLU A 31 14.57 -12.60 9.69
C GLU A 31 14.51 -11.08 9.86
N TYR A 32 14.48 -10.36 8.72
CA TYR A 32 14.27 -8.93 8.67
C TYR A 32 12.92 -8.51 9.27
N ASP A 33 11.84 -9.21 8.91
CA ASP A 33 10.50 -8.95 9.44
C ASP A 33 10.42 -9.22 10.95
N ALA A 34 11.08 -10.27 11.43
CA ALA A 34 11.11 -10.60 12.86
C ALA A 34 11.82 -9.52 13.69
N GLU A 35 12.93 -8.97 13.21
CA GLU A 35 13.65 -7.87 13.87
C GLU A 35 12.79 -6.59 13.93
N ILE A 36 12.14 -6.22 12.82
CA ILE A 36 11.24 -5.06 12.76
C ILE A 36 10.10 -5.23 13.77
N VAL A 37 9.46 -6.39 13.79
CA VAL A 37 8.33 -6.67 14.70
C VAL A 37 8.77 -6.56 16.16
N GLN A 38 9.91 -7.17 16.52
CA GLN A 38 10.42 -7.09 17.89
C GLN A 38 10.73 -5.66 18.32
N TRP A 39 11.41 -4.89 17.45
CA TRP A 39 11.72 -3.49 17.72
C TRP A 39 10.44 -2.65 17.86
N ALA A 40 9.48 -2.84 16.94
CA ALA A 40 8.23 -2.09 16.89
C ALA A 40 7.37 -2.35 18.13
N VAL A 41 7.28 -3.61 18.55
CA VAL A 41 6.60 -4.00 19.79
C VAL A 41 7.32 -3.40 21.01
N GLY A 42 8.65 -3.42 21.06
CA GLY A 42 9.42 -2.79 22.13
C GLY A 42 9.16 -1.28 22.26
N LYS A 43 9.15 -0.56 21.13
CA LYS A 43 8.79 0.87 21.06
C LYS A 43 7.34 1.13 21.46
N ALA A 44 6.40 0.27 21.04
CA ALA A 44 5.00 0.36 21.45
C ALA A 44 4.84 0.26 22.97
N HIS A 45 5.54 -0.67 23.63
CA HIS A 45 5.52 -0.77 25.10
C HIS A 45 6.05 0.50 25.79
N GLN A 46 7.09 1.12 25.24
CA GLN A 46 7.59 2.41 25.74
C GLN A 46 6.54 3.52 25.58
N ARG A 47 5.86 3.57 24.43
CA ARG A 47 4.80 4.56 24.15
C ARG A 47 3.58 4.36 25.06
N MET A 48 3.16 3.12 25.26
CA MET A 48 2.04 2.77 26.15
C MET A 48 2.32 3.12 27.61
N ARG A 49 3.55 2.91 28.09
CA ARG A 49 3.97 3.37 29.43
C ARG A 49 3.84 4.89 29.61
N ARG A 50 4.17 5.69 28.58
CA ARG A 50 3.98 7.15 28.61
C ARG A 50 2.50 7.53 28.67
N LEU A 51 1.63 6.77 28.01
CA LEU A 51 0.17 6.94 28.04
C LEU A 51 -0.49 6.35 29.30
N ARG A 52 0.29 5.77 30.22
CA ARG A 52 -0.17 5.10 31.45
C ARG A 52 -1.18 3.98 31.18
N LEU A 53 -1.05 3.30 30.04
CA LEU A 53 -1.87 2.14 29.67
C LEU A 53 -1.17 0.85 30.10
N CYS A 54 -1.85 0.05 30.91
CA CYS A 54 -1.45 -1.31 31.26
C CYS A 54 -2.34 -2.30 30.52
N ILE A 55 -1.75 -3.40 30.07
CA ILE A 55 -2.48 -4.54 29.50
C ILE A 55 -2.44 -5.66 30.53
N GLU A 56 -3.61 -6.16 30.89
CA GLU A 56 -3.71 -7.33 31.75
C GLU A 56 -3.34 -8.60 30.98
N ASP A 57 -2.65 -9.54 31.64
CA ASP A 57 -2.14 -10.76 31.00
C ASP A 57 -3.24 -11.65 30.42
N ASN A 58 -4.41 -11.70 31.07
CA ASN A 58 -5.61 -12.40 30.58
C ASN A 58 -6.08 -11.87 29.20
N VAL A 59 -6.11 -10.54 29.01
CA VAL A 59 -6.51 -9.89 27.77
C VAL A 59 -5.47 -10.16 26.68
N LEU A 60 -4.19 -10.14 27.04
CA LEU A 60 -3.11 -10.46 26.11
C LEU A 60 -3.16 -11.92 25.64
N GLN A 61 -3.43 -12.86 26.53
CA GLN A 61 -3.59 -14.28 26.17
C GLN A 61 -4.83 -14.50 25.31
N SER A 62 -5.95 -13.84 25.63
CA SER A 62 -7.16 -13.88 24.81
C SER A 62 -6.91 -13.33 23.40
N ALA A 63 -6.13 -12.24 23.28
CA ALA A 63 -5.74 -11.66 22.00
C ALA A 63 -4.90 -12.59 21.14
N ARG A 64 -3.98 -13.36 21.75
CA ARG A 64 -3.14 -14.33 21.02
C ARG A 64 -3.95 -15.49 20.44
N GLY A 65 -5.00 -15.92 21.14
CA GLY A 65 -5.85 -17.03 20.73
C GLY A 65 -7.02 -16.67 19.79
N ILE A 66 -7.28 -15.37 19.56
CA ILE A 66 -8.50 -14.98 18.83
C ILE A 66 -8.42 -15.29 17.34
N LEU A 67 -7.27 -15.04 16.71
CA LEU A 67 -7.06 -15.33 15.30
C LEU A 67 -7.00 -16.84 15.02
N SER A 68 -6.52 -17.64 15.97
CA SER A 68 -6.59 -19.10 15.83
C SER A 68 -8.03 -19.60 15.86
N LYS A 69 -8.91 -19.02 16.69
CA LYS A 69 -10.34 -19.36 16.67
C LYS A 69 -11.03 -18.98 15.37
N VAL A 70 -10.68 -17.82 14.79
CA VAL A 70 -11.17 -17.42 13.45
C VAL A 70 -10.73 -18.43 12.39
N LYS A 71 -9.46 -18.85 12.44
CA LYS A 71 -8.93 -19.88 11.54
C LYS A 71 -9.64 -21.22 11.70
N THR A 72 -9.85 -21.70 12.93
CA THR A 72 -10.57 -22.95 13.20
C THR A 72 -12.02 -22.88 12.73
N LEU A 73 -12.66 -21.70 12.79
CA LEU A 73 -14.00 -21.51 12.21
C LEU A 73 -13.97 -21.67 10.70
N GLU A 74 -13.02 -21.06 10.00
CA GLU A 74 -12.89 -21.21 8.55
C GLU A 74 -12.59 -22.66 8.15
N GLU A 75 -11.71 -23.35 8.87
CA GLU A 75 -11.42 -24.78 8.70
C GLU A 75 -12.68 -25.64 8.91
N PHE A 76 -13.45 -25.36 9.97
CA PHE A 76 -14.72 -26.04 10.22
C PHE A 76 -15.69 -25.85 9.05
N ILE A 77 -15.90 -24.62 8.57
CA ILE A 77 -16.80 -24.34 7.44
C ILE A 77 -16.34 -25.05 6.16
N ASP A 78 -15.03 -25.19 5.97
CA ASP A 78 -14.46 -25.93 4.85
C ASP A 78 -14.58 -27.46 5.00
N GLU A 79 -14.54 -28.00 6.21
CA GLU A 79 -14.68 -29.45 6.42
C GLU A 79 -16.15 -29.89 6.60
N THR A 80 -17.05 -28.93 6.81
CA THR A 80 -18.46 -29.17 7.06
C THR A 80 -19.17 -29.80 5.86
N SER A 81 -19.97 -30.83 6.13
CA SER A 81 -20.79 -31.53 5.13
C SER A 81 -22.09 -30.80 4.75
N PHE A 82 -22.37 -29.64 5.34
CA PHE A 82 -23.55 -28.80 5.08
C PHE A 82 -23.22 -27.71 4.04
N PRO A 83 -23.58 -27.89 2.76
CA PRO A 83 -23.27 -26.94 1.70
C PRO A 83 -23.93 -25.58 1.94
N GLU A 84 -25.10 -25.52 2.58
CA GLU A 84 -25.83 -24.29 2.86
C GLU A 84 -25.04 -23.38 3.81
N LEU A 85 -24.34 -23.95 4.80
CA LEU A 85 -23.49 -23.17 5.73
C LEU A 85 -22.27 -22.61 5.01
N ARG A 86 -21.71 -23.39 4.08
CA ARG A 86 -20.60 -22.94 3.23
C ARG A 86 -21.05 -21.80 2.30
N GLU A 87 -22.24 -21.89 1.70
CA GLU A 87 -22.80 -20.82 0.87
C GLU A 87 -23.08 -19.55 1.68
N ILE A 88 -23.64 -19.67 2.89
CA ILE A 88 -23.91 -18.52 3.77
C ILE A 88 -22.61 -17.83 4.21
N TYR A 89 -21.58 -18.60 4.55
CA TYR A 89 -20.31 -18.05 5.06
C TYR A 89 -19.45 -17.44 3.97
N TRP A 90 -19.31 -18.12 2.81
CA TRP A 90 -18.46 -17.66 1.71
C TRP A 90 -19.20 -16.79 0.68
N GLY A 91 -20.53 -16.77 0.70
CA GLY A 91 -21.33 -16.02 -0.27
C GLY A 91 -21.33 -16.62 -1.68
N CYS A 92 -20.92 -17.88 -1.85
CA CYS A 92 -20.92 -18.55 -3.15
C CYS A 92 -22.36 -18.98 -3.50
N SER A 93 -23.09 -18.19 -4.28
CA SER A 93 -24.24 -18.72 -5.02
C SER A 93 -23.73 -19.47 -6.26
N GLY A 94 -24.23 -20.69 -6.47
CA GLY A 94 -23.96 -21.45 -7.69
C GLY A 94 -24.23 -20.63 -8.96
N HIS A 95 -23.33 -20.76 -9.94
CA HIS A 95 -23.44 -20.16 -11.27
C HIS A 95 -24.86 -20.24 -11.85
N SER A 96 -25.47 -19.09 -12.12
CA SER A 96 -26.41 -18.94 -13.23
C SER A 96 -25.61 -18.45 -14.45
N PRO A 97 -25.54 -19.22 -15.54
CA PRO A 97 -24.86 -18.79 -16.75
C PRO A 97 -25.75 -17.75 -17.45
N GLY A 98 -25.45 -16.45 -17.27
CA GLY A 98 -26.11 -15.41 -18.06
C GLY A 98 -26.22 -13.99 -17.48
N SER A 99 -25.49 -13.63 -16.43
CA SER A 99 -25.49 -12.23 -15.96
C SER A 99 -24.08 -11.65 -15.96
N GLU A 100 -23.79 -10.80 -16.95
CA GLU A 100 -22.67 -9.85 -16.97
C GLU A 100 -22.88 -8.75 -15.92
N ALA A 101 -23.01 -9.14 -14.66
CA ALA A 101 -22.89 -8.23 -13.54
C ALA A 101 -21.55 -8.53 -12.86
N ASN A 102 -20.69 -7.52 -12.80
CA ASN A 102 -19.45 -7.53 -12.02
C ASN A 102 -19.76 -7.90 -10.56
N ILE A 103 -19.69 -9.19 -10.24
CA ILE A 103 -19.71 -9.69 -8.87
C ILE A 103 -18.25 -9.87 -8.44
N PRO A 104 -17.87 -9.51 -7.20
CA PRO A 104 -16.50 -9.66 -6.74
C PRO A 104 -16.11 -11.13 -6.81
N VAL A 105 -15.18 -11.45 -7.71
CA VAL A 105 -14.50 -12.73 -7.74
C VAL A 105 -13.94 -12.97 -6.35
N ALA A 106 -14.34 -14.07 -5.70
CA ALA A 106 -13.79 -14.48 -4.42
C ALA A 106 -12.26 -14.44 -4.52
N ARG A 107 -11.64 -13.51 -3.77
CA ARG A 107 -10.20 -13.29 -3.85
C ARG A 107 -9.47 -14.58 -3.43
N PRO A 108 -8.35 -14.94 -4.08
CA PRO A 108 -7.61 -16.15 -3.73
C PRO A 108 -7.23 -16.18 -2.26
N ARG A 109 -7.36 -17.36 -1.64
CA ARG A 109 -6.89 -17.66 -0.29
C ARG A 109 -5.36 -17.62 -0.26
N ALA A 110 -4.79 -16.46 0.04
CA ALA A 110 -3.39 -16.35 0.45
C ALA A 110 -3.35 -15.93 1.92
N PHE A 111 -3.60 -16.89 2.81
CA PHE A 111 -3.43 -16.68 4.26
C PHE A 111 -1.99 -16.22 4.51
N GLY A 112 -1.81 -14.96 4.92
CA GLY A 112 -0.48 -14.34 5.07
C GLY A 112 -0.41 -12.88 4.63
N GLN A 113 -1.39 -12.38 3.87
CA GLN A 113 -1.49 -10.95 3.52
C GLN A 113 -2.51 -10.25 4.43
N TRP A 114 -2.22 -9.03 4.92
CA TRP A 114 -3.08 -8.31 5.88
C TRP A 114 -4.51 -8.07 5.37
N SER A 115 -4.71 -8.00 4.05
CA SER A 115 -6.02 -7.95 3.41
C SER A 115 -6.86 -9.20 3.71
N THR A 116 -6.24 -10.39 3.68
CA THR A 116 -6.92 -11.66 3.96
C THR A 116 -7.31 -11.82 5.43
N VAL A 117 -6.46 -11.35 6.36
CA VAL A 117 -6.77 -11.36 7.80
C VAL A 117 -7.97 -10.46 8.09
N TRP A 118 -8.02 -9.27 7.49
CA TRP A 118 -9.19 -8.39 7.64
C TRP A 118 -10.47 -9.05 7.11
N ASP A 119 -10.42 -9.63 5.91
CA ASP A 119 -11.56 -10.30 5.28
C ASP A 119 -12.06 -11.49 6.13
N SER A 120 -11.16 -12.29 6.71
CA SER A 120 -11.51 -13.39 7.62
C SER A 120 -12.18 -12.89 8.90
N ILE A 121 -11.70 -11.77 9.45
CA ILE A 121 -12.33 -11.15 10.62
C ILE A 121 -13.73 -10.61 10.28
N ASP A 122 -13.88 -9.91 9.16
CA ASP A 122 -15.17 -9.34 8.72
C ASP A 122 -16.21 -10.44 8.53
N ARG A 123 -15.86 -11.53 7.82
CA ARG A 123 -16.73 -12.71 7.64
C ARG A 123 -17.10 -13.33 8.97
N CYS A 124 -16.12 -13.55 9.86
CA CYS A 124 -16.37 -14.12 11.18
C CYS A 124 -17.38 -13.27 11.96
N LEU A 125 -17.18 -11.94 12.03
CA LEU A 125 -18.07 -11.01 12.72
C LEU A 125 -19.50 -11.03 12.15
N ARG A 126 -19.65 -11.07 10.82
CA ARG A 126 -20.96 -11.17 10.16
C ARG A 126 -21.64 -12.52 10.43
N PHE A 127 -20.88 -13.59 10.56
CA PHE A 127 -21.39 -14.93 10.78
C PHE A 127 -21.76 -15.23 12.24
N GLN A 128 -21.29 -14.43 13.21
CA GLN A 128 -21.55 -14.66 14.63
C GLN A 128 -23.03 -14.90 15.00
N PRO A 129 -24.01 -14.13 14.50
CA PRO A 129 -25.42 -14.39 14.82
C PRO A 129 -25.89 -15.77 14.35
N THR A 130 -25.43 -16.20 13.18
CA THR A 130 -25.72 -17.54 12.62
C THR A 130 -25.07 -18.63 13.46
N LEU A 131 -23.82 -18.41 13.90
CA LEU A 131 -23.10 -19.32 14.77
C LEU A 131 -23.84 -19.56 16.10
N HIS A 132 -24.39 -18.51 16.71
CA HIS A 132 -25.18 -18.62 17.95
C HIS A 132 -26.44 -19.47 17.73
N ASN A 133 -27.17 -19.24 16.63
CA ASN A 133 -28.36 -20.04 16.29
C ASN A 133 -28.03 -21.53 16.06
N LEU A 134 -26.83 -21.84 15.54
CA LEU A 134 -26.39 -23.22 15.29
C LEU A 134 -25.91 -23.93 16.56
N LEU A 135 -25.33 -23.19 17.50
CA LEU A 135 -24.99 -23.71 18.83
C LEU A 135 -26.24 -24.10 19.62
N ASP A 136 -27.30 -23.29 19.53
CA ASP A 136 -28.61 -23.63 20.12
C ASP A 136 -29.22 -24.90 19.48
N ALA A 137 -28.85 -25.21 18.23
CA ALA A 137 -29.25 -26.42 17.51
C ALA A 137 -28.36 -27.65 17.79
N ASN A 138 -27.38 -27.56 18.70
CA ASN A 138 -26.53 -28.66 19.17
C ASN A 138 -25.70 -29.36 18.07
N VAL A 139 -25.19 -28.60 17.10
CA VAL A 139 -24.29 -29.15 16.08
C VAL A 139 -22.91 -29.47 16.71
N PRO A 140 -22.35 -30.68 16.53
CA PRO A 140 -21.08 -31.09 17.14
C PRO A 140 -19.89 -30.26 16.63
N ASP A 141 -18.83 -30.18 17.45
CA ASP A 141 -17.52 -29.55 17.18
C ASP A 141 -17.47 -28.01 17.03
N LEU A 142 -18.60 -27.29 17.13
CA LEU A 142 -18.64 -25.82 17.04
C LEU A 142 -18.15 -25.07 18.28
N GLY A 143 -18.05 -25.73 19.44
CA GLY A 143 -17.71 -25.08 20.71
C GLY A 143 -16.32 -24.42 20.71
N GLY A 144 -15.36 -24.95 19.95
CA GLY A 144 -14.00 -24.40 19.84
C GLY A 144 -13.92 -23.09 19.04
N CYS A 145 -14.91 -22.85 18.18
CA CYS A 145 -14.98 -21.67 17.31
C CYS A 145 -15.71 -20.49 17.97
N PHE A 146 -16.34 -20.72 19.12
CA PHE A 146 -17.13 -19.71 19.81
C PHE A 146 -16.26 -18.59 20.38
N LEU A 147 -16.69 -17.36 20.17
CA LEU A 147 -16.07 -16.15 20.69
C LEU A 147 -16.95 -15.58 21.80
N GLU A 148 -16.37 -15.42 22.98
CA GLU A 148 -17.02 -14.72 24.10
C GLU A 148 -17.21 -13.23 23.78
N GLU A 149 -18.11 -12.55 24.50
CA GLU A 149 -18.38 -11.11 24.28
C GLU A 149 -17.11 -10.24 24.37
N SER A 150 -16.21 -10.57 25.30
CA SER A 150 -14.91 -9.90 25.45
C SER A 150 -14.00 -10.11 24.23
N GLN A 151 -14.04 -11.31 23.63
CA GLN A 151 -13.30 -11.67 22.43
C GLN A 151 -13.92 -11.00 21.21
N LEU A 152 -15.25 -11.00 21.08
CA LEU A 152 -15.96 -10.30 20.01
C LEU A 152 -15.65 -8.81 19.98
N LYS A 153 -15.59 -8.17 21.16
CA LYS A 153 -15.16 -6.77 21.26
C LYS A 153 -13.74 -6.58 20.75
N LEU A 154 -12.80 -7.42 21.19
CA LEU A 154 -11.41 -7.37 20.76
C LEU A 154 -11.26 -7.61 19.24
N LEU A 155 -12.02 -8.55 18.69
CA LEU A 155 -12.04 -8.85 17.27
C LEU A 155 -12.56 -7.66 16.46
N GLY A 156 -13.62 -7.01 16.94
CA GLY A 156 -14.14 -5.77 16.36
C GLY A 156 -13.14 -4.61 16.41
N ASP A 157 -12.38 -4.48 17.49
CA ASP A 157 -11.30 -3.48 17.59
C ASP A 157 -10.17 -3.77 16.58
N PHE A 158 -9.76 -5.03 16.43
CA PHE A 158 -8.76 -5.43 15.42
C PHE A 158 -9.26 -5.22 13.99
N HIS A 159 -10.54 -5.51 13.72
CA HIS A 159 -11.17 -5.23 12.43
C HIS A 159 -11.06 -3.74 12.05
N ARG A 160 -11.28 -2.83 13.01
CA ARG A 160 -11.13 -1.37 12.81
C ARG A 160 -9.67 -0.97 12.60
N CYS A 161 -8.74 -1.57 13.34
CA CYS A 161 -7.31 -1.31 13.18
C CYS A 161 -6.81 -1.73 11.79
N LEU A 162 -7.21 -2.92 11.35
CA LEU A 162 -6.78 -3.51 10.09
C LEU A 162 -7.46 -2.88 8.86
N GLN A 163 -8.54 -2.11 9.04
CA GLN A 163 -9.30 -1.50 7.94
C GLN A 163 -8.43 -0.57 7.07
N ALA A 164 -7.56 0.24 7.68
CA ALA A 164 -6.68 1.13 6.91
C ALA A 164 -5.68 0.35 6.05
N PHE A 165 -5.13 -0.75 6.58
CA PHE A 165 -4.27 -1.65 5.82
C PHE A 165 -5.03 -2.36 4.70
N HIS A 166 -6.29 -2.76 4.93
CA HIS A 166 -7.12 -3.37 3.91
C HIS A 166 -7.37 -2.41 2.74
N LYS A 167 -7.70 -1.14 3.02
CA LYS A 167 -7.87 -0.10 1.99
C LYS A 167 -6.60 0.10 1.15
N LEU A 168 -5.45 0.24 1.82
CA LEU A 168 -4.16 0.32 1.14
C LEU A 168 -3.88 -0.93 0.28
N GLY A 169 -4.18 -2.11 0.81
CA GLY A 169 -4.05 -3.37 0.09
C GLY A 169 -4.92 -3.44 -1.17
N ILE A 170 -6.14 -2.88 -1.15
CA ILE A 170 -6.99 -2.78 -2.35
C ILE A 170 -6.32 -1.91 -3.41
N VAL A 171 -5.78 -0.75 -3.04
CA VAL A 171 -5.10 0.16 -3.98
C VAL A 171 -3.89 -0.52 -4.60
N LEU A 172 -3.09 -1.21 -3.80
CA LEU A 172 -1.92 -1.95 -4.26
C LEU A 172 -2.26 -3.17 -5.15
N SER A 173 -3.49 -3.68 -5.05
CA SER A 173 -3.96 -4.87 -5.79
C SER A 173 -4.82 -4.53 -7.02
N ARG A 174 -4.91 -3.25 -7.42
CA ARG A 174 -5.63 -2.86 -8.65
C ARG A 174 -4.96 -3.49 -9.88
N GLN A 175 -5.76 -3.80 -10.91
CA GLN A 175 -5.26 -4.38 -12.17
C GLN A 175 -4.33 -3.41 -12.91
N GLU A 176 -4.61 -2.12 -12.81
CA GLU A 176 -3.73 -1.05 -13.28
C GLU A 176 -2.60 -0.84 -12.27
N VAL A 177 -1.40 -0.48 -12.75
CA VAL A 177 -0.27 -0.24 -11.84
C VAL A 177 -0.61 0.95 -10.97
N PRO A 178 -0.69 0.77 -9.64
CA PRO A 178 -0.89 1.90 -8.76
C PRO A 178 0.30 2.84 -8.91
N LEU A 179 0.02 4.12 -9.12
CA LEU A 179 1.05 5.14 -9.23
C LEU A 179 1.50 5.51 -7.82
N LEU A 180 2.79 5.82 -7.68
CA LEU A 180 3.40 6.06 -6.37
C LEU A 180 2.71 7.21 -5.61
N HIS A 181 2.21 8.23 -6.33
CA HIS A 181 1.49 9.34 -5.72
C HIS A 181 0.15 8.94 -5.09
N GLU A 182 -0.54 7.92 -5.62
CA GLU A 182 -1.79 7.40 -5.06
C GLU A 182 -1.50 6.63 -3.76
N VAL A 183 -0.41 5.86 -3.76
CA VAL A 183 0.00 5.07 -2.60
C VAL A 183 0.52 5.95 -1.47
N VAL A 184 1.27 7.01 -1.79
CA VAL A 184 1.75 7.98 -0.79
C VAL A 184 0.57 8.60 -0.02
N GLU A 185 -0.50 8.99 -0.70
CA GLU A 185 -1.68 9.53 -0.03
C GLU A 185 -2.30 8.53 0.97
N GLU A 186 -2.47 7.27 0.54
CA GLU A 186 -3.01 6.21 1.40
C GLU A 186 -2.09 5.84 2.57
N LEU A 187 -0.76 5.92 2.39
CA LEU A 187 0.20 5.73 3.49
C LEU A 187 0.06 6.80 4.57
N PHE A 188 -0.25 8.04 4.19
CA PHE A 188 -0.54 9.11 5.15
C PHE A 188 -1.86 8.90 5.88
N ILE A 189 -2.89 8.47 5.16
CA ILE A 189 -4.18 8.11 5.77
C ILE A 189 -3.99 6.97 6.76
N LEU A 190 -3.18 5.97 6.41
CA LEU A 190 -2.81 4.87 7.30
C LEU A 190 -2.12 5.39 8.58
N ARG A 191 -1.11 6.25 8.46
CA ARG A 191 -0.44 6.84 9.63
C ARG A 191 -1.42 7.58 10.53
N ALA A 192 -2.24 8.47 9.97
CA ALA A 192 -3.22 9.24 10.73
C ALA A 192 -4.21 8.33 11.46
N HIS A 193 -4.72 7.29 10.79
CA HIS A 193 -5.64 6.31 11.39
C HIS A 193 -4.99 5.55 12.56
N LEU A 194 -3.73 5.14 12.42
CA LEU A 194 -2.99 4.47 13.50
C LEU A 194 -2.73 5.40 14.69
N GLU A 195 -2.45 6.69 14.44
CA GLU A 195 -2.32 7.69 15.48
C GLU A 195 -3.63 7.93 16.23
N ASP A 196 -4.74 7.99 15.51
CA ASP A 196 -6.07 8.18 16.09
C ASP A 196 -6.48 7.00 16.96
N ILE A 197 -6.20 5.77 16.53
CA ILE A 197 -6.41 4.56 17.34
C ILE A 197 -5.49 4.54 18.56
N CYS A 198 -4.19 4.75 18.37
CA CYS A 198 -3.20 4.72 19.45
C CYS A 198 -3.58 5.71 20.57
N ASN A 199 -3.98 6.93 20.19
CA ASN A 199 -4.30 8.00 21.11
C ASN A 199 -5.78 8.02 21.55
N ASP A 200 -6.63 7.13 21.00
CA ASP A 200 -8.09 7.11 21.18
C ASP A 200 -8.75 8.47 20.93
N ARG A 201 -8.27 9.19 19.90
CA ARG A 201 -8.79 10.51 19.51
C ARG A 201 -10.24 10.46 19.05
N LEU A 202 -10.70 9.28 18.62
CA LEU A 202 -12.06 9.02 18.17
C LEU A 202 -13.04 8.72 19.33
N GLY A 203 -12.57 8.64 20.58
CA GLY A 203 -13.42 8.36 21.75
C GLY A 203 -14.10 6.98 21.69
N THR A 204 -13.47 6.04 20.99
CA THR A 204 -14.04 4.74 20.62
C THR A 204 -13.95 3.69 21.74
N ASN A 205 -13.29 4.01 22.86
CA ASN A 205 -13.07 3.10 23.99
C ASN A 205 -12.46 1.76 23.55
N LEU A 206 -11.47 1.83 22.63
CA LEU A 206 -10.75 0.68 22.12
C LEU A 206 -9.97 0.00 23.25
N THR A 207 -9.86 -1.31 23.17
CA THR A 207 -9.06 -2.12 24.11
C THR A 207 -7.60 -1.67 24.11
N SER A 208 -6.95 -1.74 25.28
CA SER A 208 -5.53 -1.42 25.44
C SER A 208 -4.63 -2.23 24.49
N VAL A 209 -5.05 -3.47 24.15
CA VAL A 209 -4.34 -4.32 23.19
C VAL A 209 -4.42 -3.76 21.77
N ALA A 210 -5.60 -3.35 21.30
CA ALA A 210 -5.75 -2.74 19.98
C ALA A 210 -4.93 -1.45 19.85
N ARG A 211 -4.92 -0.63 20.91
CA ARG A 211 -4.10 0.59 20.97
C ARG A 211 -2.61 0.29 20.93
N MET A 212 -2.17 -0.76 21.62
CA MET A 212 -0.77 -1.23 21.56
C MET A 212 -0.42 -1.78 20.17
N ALA A 213 -1.30 -2.54 19.53
CA ALA A 213 -1.10 -3.03 18.18
C ALA A 213 -0.94 -1.89 17.18
N ALA A 214 -1.78 -0.85 17.26
CA ALA A 214 -1.66 0.34 16.44
C ALA A 214 -0.35 1.10 16.71
N ALA A 215 0.11 1.20 17.96
CA ALA A 215 1.39 1.81 18.29
C ALA A 215 2.60 1.02 17.77
N ALA A 216 2.52 -0.31 17.77
CA ALA A 216 3.54 -1.15 17.16
C ALA A 216 3.57 -0.95 15.65
N ALA A 217 2.41 -0.99 14.99
CA ALA A 217 2.30 -0.71 13.57
C ALA A 217 2.83 0.68 13.19
N LEU A 218 2.51 1.71 13.97
CA LEU A 218 3.02 3.07 13.77
C LEU A 218 4.54 3.14 13.93
N SER A 219 5.09 2.43 14.93
CA SER A 219 6.55 2.36 15.10
C SER A 219 7.20 1.71 13.87
N ALA A 220 6.67 0.57 13.40
CA ALA A 220 7.18 -0.10 12.20
C ALA A 220 7.10 0.81 10.96
N TYR A 221 6.00 1.54 10.79
CA TYR A 221 5.84 2.55 9.74
C TYR A 221 6.95 3.62 9.80
N GLU A 222 7.19 4.20 10.99
CA GLU A 222 8.23 5.22 11.21
C GLU A 222 9.65 4.67 10.92
N LEU A 223 9.92 3.42 11.29
CA LEU A 223 11.19 2.75 11.04
C LEU A 223 11.45 2.53 9.55
N ILE A 224 10.47 1.96 8.85
CA ILE A 224 10.56 1.69 7.41
C ILE A 224 10.69 3.02 6.64
N GLY A 225 9.98 4.06 7.08
CA GLY A 225 10.05 5.40 6.52
C GLY A 225 11.32 6.20 6.87
N LYS A 226 12.30 5.62 7.58
CA LYS A 226 13.52 6.30 8.08
C LYS A 226 13.24 7.61 8.87
N GLY A 227 12.15 7.64 9.63
CA GLY A 227 11.80 8.68 10.60
C GLY A 227 11.47 10.06 10.03
N ASP A 228 10.19 10.45 10.03
CA ASP A 228 9.57 11.75 9.67
C ASP A 228 10.03 12.48 8.38
N MET A 229 11.13 12.08 7.75
CA MET A 229 11.63 12.58 6.48
C MET A 229 11.13 11.66 5.39
N LEU A 230 10.02 12.07 4.78
CA LEU A 230 9.61 11.48 3.52
C LEU A 230 10.76 11.62 2.53
N PRO A 231 11.10 10.55 1.80
CA PRO A 231 11.97 10.66 0.63
C PRO A 231 11.56 11.86 -0.23
N GLU A 232 12.53 12.63 -0.70
CA GLU A 232 12.31 13.85 -1.49
C GLU A 232 11.35 13.63 -2.67
N VAL A 233 11.37 12.44 -3.25
CA VAL A 233 10.44 11.99 -4.29
C VAL A 233 8.96 12.12 -3.88
N TYR A 234 8.59 11.85 -2.63
CA TYR A 234 7.21 11.99 -2.15
C TYR A 234 6.78 13.45 -2.07
N ASN A 235 7.69 14.34 -1.68
CA ASN A 235 7.43 15.77 -1.67
C ASN A 235 7.14 16.26 -3.09
N ILE A 236 7.98 15.86 -4.04
CA ILE A 236 7.79 16.20 -5.46
C ILE A 236 6.45 15.67 -5.96
N LEU A 237 6.11 14.39 -5.72
CA LEU A 237 4.85 13.79 -6.17
C LEU A 237 3.64 14.59 -5.72
N MET A 238 3.55 14.91 -4.43
CA MET A 238 2.40 15.62 -3.88
C MET A 238 2.36 17.08 -4.31
N VAL A 239 3.51 17.74 -4.43
CA VAL A 239 3.59 19.10 -4.98
C VAL A 239 3.12 19.14 -6.43
N MET A 240 3.50 18.15 -7.25
CA MET A 240 3.13 18.07 -8.66
C MET A 240 1.68 17.61 -8.89
N ARG A 241 0.90 17.29 -7.84
CA ARG A 241 -0.55 17.08 -7.97
C ARG A 241 -1.26 18.45 -7.93
N PRO A 242 -1.94 18.87 -9.01
CA PRO A 242 -2.63 20.16 -9.06
C PRO A 242 -3.73 20.31 -8.02
N THR A 243 -4.27 19.20 -7.53
CA THR A 243 -5.32 19.11 -6.50
C THR A 243 -4.78 19.19 -5.07
N HIS A 244 -3.45 19.19 -4.90
CA HIS A 244 -2.80 19.12 -3.61
C HIS A 244 -1.81 20.27 -3.40
N LYS A 245 -0.78 20.34 -4.26
CA LYS A 245 0.32 21.31 -4.18
C LYS A 245 0.86 21.45 -2.75
N LEU A 246 1.22 22.68 -2.34
CA LEU A 246 1.67 22.99 -0.99
C LEU A 246 0.52 22.98 0.03
N GLN A 247 -0.73 23.18 -0.40
CA GLN A 247 -1.89 23.21 0.49
C GLN A 247 -2.05 21.88 1.24
N TRP A 248 -1.82 20.75 0.58
CA TRP A 248 -1.91 19.44 1.21
C TRP A 248 -0.95 19.25 2.41
N PHE A 249 0.24 19.86 2.32
CA PHE A 249 1.23 19.86 3.39
C PHE A 249 0.86 20.85 4.50
N GLU A 250 0.34 22.02 4.13
CA GLU A 250 -0.14 23.04 5.07
C GLU A 250 -1.26 22.50 5.98
N GLU A 251 -2.24 21.81 5.39
CA GLU A 251 -3.34 21.16 6.10
C GLU A 251 -2.86 20.10 7.11
N ARG A 252 -1.64 19.59 6.93
CA ARG A 252 -0.99 18.59 7.79
C ARG A 252 0.04 19.21 8.74
N GLY A 253 0.13 20.53 8.79
CA GLY A 253 1.06 21.25 9.68
C GLY A 253 2.53 21.07 9.31
N MET A 254 2.84 20.75 8.06
CA MET A 254 4.19 20.57 7.56
C MET A 254 4.80 21.89 7.09
N ASP A 255 6.13 22.00 7.11
CA ASP A 255 6.87 23.19 6.70
C ASP A 255 6.87 23.33 5.16
N THR A 256 5.87 24.04 4.64
CA THR A 256 5.70 24.29 3.20
C THR A 256 6.83 25.12 2.60
N GLN A 257 7.50 25.98 3.39
CA GLN A 257 8.63 26.78 2.88
C GLN A 257 9.83 25.89 2.61
N ARG A 258 10.16 24.99 3.55
CA ARG A 258 11.24 24.02 3.37
C ARG A 258 10.96 23.07 2.21
N ILE A 259 9.71 22.61 2.07
CA ILE A 259 9.30 21.72 0.98
C ILE A 259 9.40 22.44 -0.37
N SER A 260 8.84 23.65 -0.49
CA SER A 260 8.91 24.47 -1.70
C SER A 260 10.36 24.70 -2.12
N ALA A 261 11.23 25.08 -1.19
CA ALA A 261 12.65 25.33 -1.48
C ALA A 261 13.38 24.07 -1.97
N SER A 262 13.09 22.90 -1.40
CA SER A 262 13.68 21.63 -1.84
C SER A 262 13.24 21.26 -3.25
N VAL A 263 11.94 21.34 -3.53
CA VAL A 263 11.38 20.98 -4.85
C VAL A 263 11.83 21.98 -5.93
N GLU A 264 11.93 23.26 -5.60
CA GLU A 264 12.51 24.28 -6.49
C GLU A 264 13.98 24.02 -6.81
N ALA A 265 14.80 23.70 -5.79
CA ALA A 265 16.20 23.37 -6.00
C ALA A 265 16.36 22.14 -6.92
N TYR A 266 15.58 21.09 -6.65
CA TYR A 266 15.56 19.89 -7.49
C TYR A 266 15.13 20.18 -8.94
N PHE A 267 14.12 21.04 -9.14
CA PHE A 267 13.66 21.44 -10.48
C PHE A 267 14.76 22.16 -11.27
N GLU A 268 15.44 23.14 -10.66
CA GLU A 268 16.48 23.89 -11.36
C GLU A 268 17.72 23.03 -11.66
N GLU A 269 18.04 22.06 -10.81
CA GLU A 269 19.14 21.11 -11.02
C GLU A 269 18.84 20.10 -12.13
N ASN A 270 17.65 19.46 -12.10
CA ASN A 270 17.35 18.30 -12.95
C ASN A 270 16.63 18.67 -14.25
N TYR A 271 16.00 19.84 -14.31
CA TYR A 271 15.26 20.31 -15.49
C TYR A 271 15.76 21.68 -15.94
N PRO A 272 17.07 21.86 -16.27
CA PRO A 272 17.61 23.17 -16.63
C PRO A 272 17.05 23.69 -17.97
N LEU A 273 17.04 25.02 -18.12
CA LEU A 273 16.75 25.65 -19.41
C LEU A 273 17.86 25.33 -20.42
N ILE A 274 17.56 24.47 -21.40
CA ILE A 274 18.46 24.22 -22.53
C ILE A 274 18.40 25.45 -23.45
N LYS A 275 19.40 26.33 -23.33
CA LYS A 275 19.60 27.42 -24.30
C LYS A 275 20.11 26.82 -25.61
N ARG A 276 19.31 26.86 -26.68
CA ARG A 276 19.83 26.58 -28.02
C ARG A 276 20.65 27.78 -28.49
N GLU A 277 21.88 27.53 -28.91
CA GLU A 277 22.86 28.57 -29.25
C GLU A 277 22.56 29.35 -30.56
N ASN A 278 21.51 28.99 -31.34
CA ASN A 278 21.38 29.46 -32.73
C ASN A 278 20.01 29.98 -33.19
N ASP A 279 19.09 30.40 -32.31
CA ASP A 279 17.76 30.81 -32.77
C ASP A 279 17.50 32.32 -32.56
N GLU A 280 17.31 33.05 -33.67
CA GLU A 280 16.72 34.41 -33.70
C GLU A 280 15.27 34.46 -33.13
N GLU A 281 14.73 33.34 -32.63
CA GLU A 281 13.52 33.22 -31.81
C GLU A 281 13.72 33.60 -30.31
N GLY A 282 14.81 34.28 -30.00
CA GLY A 282 15.24 34.59 -28.63
C GLY A 282 14.20 35.32 -27.76
N LEU A 283 13.21 36.01 -28.34
CA LEU A 283 12.14 36.66 -27.56
C LEU A 283 11.04 35.70 -27.10
N ILE A 284 10.65 34.74 -27.96
CA ILE A 284 9.60 33.75 -27.65
C ILE A 284 10.15 32.70 -26.67
N GLY A 285 11.41 32.27 -26.86
CA GLY A 285 12.12 31.40 -25.92
C GLY A 285 12.33 32.03 -24.55
N LEU A 286 12.55 33.35 -24.47
CA LEU A 286 12.71 34.06 -23.19
C LEU A 286 11.37 34.27 -22.46
N MET A 287 10.28 34.55 -23.20
CA MET A 287 8.94 34.68 -22.62
C MET A 287 8.40 33.33 -22.12
N THR A 288 8.60 32.25 -22.88
CA THR A 288 8.27 30.88 -22.44
C THR A 288 9.16 30.41 -21.28
N ALA A 289 10.43 30.79 -21.24
CA ALA A 289 11.32 30.53 -20.10
C ALA A 289 10.94 31.31 -18.82
N GLN A 290 10.33 32.50 -18.95
CA GLN A 290 9.81 33.26 -17.79
C GLN A 290 8.49 32.68 -17.26
N SER A 291 7.64 32.11 -18.12
CA SER A 291 6.39 31.46 -17.71
C SER A 291 6.59 30.03 -17.19
N ASP A 292 7.59 29.31 -17.70
CA ASP A 292 7.94 27.93 -17.32
C ASP A 292 8.86 27.88 -16.08
N ASN A 293 8.35 28.46 -15.00
CA ASN A 293 8.97 28.50 -13.68
C ASN A 293 8.08 27.74 -12.69
N LEU A 294 8.68 26.85 -11.91
CA LEU A 294 7.96 26.11 -10.87
C LEU A 294 7.25 27.05 -9.88
N LYS A 295 7.85 28.21 -9.55
CA LYS A 295 7.22 29.19 -8.64
C LYS A 295 5.85 29.65 -9.11
N THR A 296 5.68 29.86 -10.42
CA THR A 296 4.39 30.25 -11.01
C THR A 296 3.33 29.17 -10.77
N TYR A 297 3.71 27.91 -10.95
CA TYR A 297 2.85 26.78 -10.66
C TYR A 297 2.49 26.68 -9.17
N LEU A 298 3.46 26.86 -8.27
CA LEU A 298 3.25 26.78 -6.82
C LEU A 298 2.33 27.88 -6.28
N ILE A 299 2.40 29.09 -6.86
CA ILE A 299 1.54 30.23 -6.48
C ILE A 299 0.12 30.09 -7.07
N SER A 300 -0.03 29.39 -8.18
CA SER A 300 -1.35 29.19 -8.81
C SER A 300 -2.27 28.37 -7.89
N PRO A 301 -3.59 28.65 -7.90
CA PRO A 301 -4.53 27.99 -6.99
C PRO A 301 -4.58 26.48 -7.20
N VAL A 302 -4.93 25.76 -6.15
CA VAL A 302 -5.24 24.32 -6.20
C VAL A 302 -6.47 24.12 -7.09
N LEU A 303 -6.45 23.07 -7.92
CA LEU A 303 -7.56 22.69 -8.78
C LEU A 303 -8.48 21.72 -8.05
N SER A 304 -9.78 21.72 -8.36
CA SER A 304 -10.67 20.65 -7.91
C SER A 304 -10.41 19.36 -8.71
N GLU A 305 -10.71 18.22 -8.09
CA GLU A 305 -10.59 16.91 -8.75
C GLU A 305 -11.48 16.86 -10.02
N ASP A 306 -12.69 17.43 -9.96
CA ASP A 306 -13.61 17.53 -11.10
C ASP A 306 -12.97 18.18 -12.33
N VAL A 307 -12.18 19.25 -12.14
CA VAL A 307 -11.50 19.95 -13.25
C VAL A 307 -10.38 19.10 -13.85
N VAL A 308 -9.72 18.28 -13.04
CA VAL A 308 -8.68 17.35 -13.50
C VAL A 308 -9.33 16.19 -14.27
N GLU A 309 -10.44 15.66 -13.76
CA GLU A 309 -11.23 14.60 -14.41
C GLU A 309 -11.85 15.07 -15.73
N GLU A 310 -12.39 16.29 -15.81
CA GLU A 310 -12.88 16.90 -17.06
C GLU A 310 -11.80 16.98 -18.14
N ARG A 311 -10.52 17.05 -17.74
CA ARG A 311 -9.36 17.06 -18.64
C ARG A 311 -8.82 15.66 -18.96
N GLY A 312 -9.53 14.60 -18.55
CA GLY A 312 -9.15 13.21 -18.78
C GLY A 312 -8.14 12.66 -17.77
N GLY A 313 -8.13 13.21 -16.55
CA GLY A 313 -7.30 12.76 -15.44
C GLY A 313 -5.94 13.47 -15.33
N LEU A 314 -5.22 13.15 -14.27
CA LEU A 314 -3.99 13.83 -13.84
C LEU A 314 -2.89 13.86 -14.91
N LEU A 315 -2.62 12.72 -15.56
CA LEU A 315 -1.59 12.63 -16.60
C LEU A 315 -1.98 13.39 -17.88
N SER A 316 -3.27 13.40 -18.22
CA SER A 316 -3.79 14.14 -19.37
C SER A 316 -3.69 15.65 -19.14
N TYR A 317 -4.01 16.11 -17.94
CA TYR A 317 -3.78 17.50 -17.51
C TYR A 317 -2.33 17.93 -17.77
N TRP A 318 -1.36 17.17 -17.26
CA TRP A 318 0.05 17.53 -17.41
C TRP A 318 0.55 17.44 -18.85
N ASN A 319 0.02 16.51 -19.66
CA ASN A 319 0.30 16.48 -21.09
C ASN A 319 -0.20 17.72 -21.83
N LEU A 320 -1.35 18.30 -21.44
CA LEU A 320 -1.85 19.55 -22.00
C LEU A 320 -1.01 20.75 -21.57
N GLU A 321 -0.59 20.80 -20.30
CA GLU A 321 0.28 21.86 -19.76
C GLU A 321 1.70 21.84 -20.34
N ARG A 322 2.11 20.81 -21.09
CA ARG A 322 3.38 20.84 -21.84
C ARG A 322 3.45 21.98 -22.86
N LYS A 323 2.30 22.49 -23.32
CA LYS A 323 2.25 23.63 -24.25
C LYS A 323 2.57 24.97 -23.59
N THR A 324 2.28 25.10 -22.29
CA THR A 324 2.40 26.34 -21.51
C THR A 324 3.67 26.35 -20.66
N SER A 325 3.95 25.24 -19.98
CA SER A 325 5.07 25.08 -19.04
C SER A 325 5.77 23.73 -19.28
N PRO A 326 6.57 23.61 -20.37
CA PRO A 326 7.12 22.33 -20.80
C PRO A 326 8.05 21.65 -19.79
N ARG A 327 8.88 22.40 -19.05
CA ARG A 327 9.79 21.86 -18.01
C ARG A 327 9.01 21.40 -16.79
N VAL A 328 8.10 22.24 -16.28
CA VAL A 328 7.28 21.90 -15.11
C VAL A 328 6.41 20.69 -15.42
N ALA A 329 5.76 20.65 -16.59
CA ALA A 329 4.97 19.52 -17.01
C ALA A 329 5.80 18.24 -17.20
N ARG A 330 7.04 18.36 -17.70
CA ARG A 330 7.96 17.22 -17.80
C ARG A 330 8.31 16.66 -16.42
N MET A 331 8.68 17.52 -15.46
CA MET A 331 8.94 17.10 -14.08
C MET A 331 7.72 16.40 -13.48
N ALA A 332 6.51 16.94 -13.70
CA ALA A 332 5.29 16.32 -13.23
C ALA A 332 5.11 14.90 -13.78
N LEU A 333 5.23 14.74 -15.10
CA LEU A 333 5.06 13.46 -15.77
C LEU A 333 6.11 12.44 -15.34
N ASP A 334 7.38 12.86 -15.24
CA ASP A 334 8.50 11.99 -14.85
C ASP A 334 8.31 11.41 -13.43
N HIS A 335 7.66 12.15 -12.52
CA HIS A 335 7.40 11.67 -11.17
C HIS A 335 6.04 10.98 -11.03
N LEU A 336 4.96 11.57 -11.54
CA LEU A 336 3.61 11.04 -11.33
C LEU A 336 3.38 9.70 -12.03
N THR A 337 4.23 9.33 -13.00
CA THR A 337 4.21 8.02 -13.68
C THR A 337 5.05 6.95 -12.98
N ILE A 338 5.73 7.27 -11.87
CA ILE A 338 6.50 6.28 -11.10
C ILE A 338 5.53 5.21 -10.55
N PRO A 339 5.75 3.93 -10.86
CA PRO A 339 4.93 2.85 -10.31
C PRO A 339 5.22 2.67 -8.81
N ALA A 340 4.19 2.40 -8.02
CA ALA A 340 4.33 2.25 -6.57
C ALA A 340 4.96 0.90 -6.16
N SER A 341 4.88 -0.11 -7.02
CA SER A 341 5.49 -1.42 -6.81
C SER A 341 6.44 -1.74 -7.96
N SER A 342 7.52 -2.45 -7.64
CA SER A 342 8.28 -3.20 -8.66
C SER A 342 7.29 -4.18 -9.27
N VAL A 343 7.13 -4.09 -10.61
CA VAL A 343 6.21 -4.90 -11.43
C VAL A 343 5.99 -6.27 -10.79
N ASP A 344 4.75 -6.53 -10.36
CA ASP A 344 4.39 -7.87 -9.92
C ASP A 344 4.66 -8.82 -11.11
N PRO A 345 5.48 -9.87 -10.96
CA PRO A 345 5.67 -10.86 -12.02
C PRO A 345 4.34 -11.52 -12.43
N THR A 346 3.30 -11.46 -11.58
CA THR A 346 1.94 -11.89 -11.96
C THR A 346 1.26 -10.96 -12.98
N ARG A 347 1.75 -9.73 -13.18
CA ARG A 347 1.24 -8.75 -14.17
C ARG A 347 1.91 -8.86 -15.53
N THR A 348 3.19 -9.24 -15.58
CA THR A 348 3.90 -9.38 -16.87
C THR A 348 3.41 -10.59 -17.67
N LEU A 349 2.68 -11.48 -17.00
CA LEU A 349 1.91 -12.52 -17.62
C LEU A 349 0.43 -12.14 -17.53
N TYR A 350 -0.16 -11.87 -18.69
CA TYR A 350 -1.60 -11.91 -19.04
C TYR A 350 -2.46 -10.65 -18.90
N GLY A 351 -3.23 -10.40 -19.96
CA GLY A 351 -4.62 -9.95 -19.83
C GLY A 351 -5.53 -11.03 -19.22
N GLY A 352 -5.24 -11.47 -17.99
CA GLY A 352 -5.94 -12.54 -17.26
C GLY A 352 -5.12 -13.16 -16.10
N PRO A 353 -5.69 -13.95 -15.19
CA PRO A 353 -4.93 -14.55 -14.09
C PRO A 353 -4.33 -15.90 -14.52
N VAL A 354 -3.03 -15.96 -14.75
CA VAL A 354 -2.29 -17.23 -14.75
C VAL A 354 -1.13 -17.09 -13.79
N THR A 355 -1.16 -17.93 -12.77
CA THR A 355 -0.12 -18.07 -11.78
C THR A 355 1.17 -18.56 -12.48
N THR A 356 2.29 -17.88 -12.23
CA THR A 356 3.65 -18.23 -12.72
C THR A 356 4.15 -19.59 -12.26
N ASN A 357 3.31 -20.42 -11.62
CA ASN A 357 3.68 -21.68 -10.96
C ASN A 357 4.50 -22.60 -11.90
N GLY A 358 5.83 -22.46 -11.84
CA GLY A 358 6.80 -23.33 -12.50
C GLY A 358 7.20 -22.99 -13.95
N LEU A 359 6.65 -21.94 -14.58
CA LEU A 359 7.00 -21.61 -15.98
C LEU A 359 8.46 -21.16 -16.15
N GLU A 360 8.99 -20.42 -15.15
CA GLU A 360 10.41 -20.01 -15.09
C GLU A 360 11.37 -21.20 -15.07
N THR A 361 10.92 -22.36 -14.59
CA THR A 361 11.73 -23.59 -14.53
C THR A 361 11.57 -24.49 -15.75
N GLN A 362 10.63 -24.17 -16.65
CA GLN A 362 10.29 -24.99 -17.81
C GLN A 362 10.70 -24.37 -19.16
N VAL A 363 11.08 -23.09 -19.16
CA VAL A 363 11.44 -22.34 -20.36
C VAL A 363 12.85 -21.78 -20.19
N ASP A 364 13.61 -21.75 -21.29
CA ASP A 364 14.93 -21.10 -21.29
C ASP A 364 14.84 -19.62 -20.88
N ASN A 365 15.84 -19.13 -20.15
CA ASN A 365 15.83 -17.78 -19.58
C ASN A 365 15.70 -16.68 -20.64
N ASP A 366 16.32 -16.85 -21.82
CA ASP A 366 16.23 -15.84 -22.88
C ASP A 366 14.84 -15.84 -23.52
N MET A 367 14.23 -17.03 -23.66
CA MET A 367 12.86 -17.17 -24.15
C MET A 367 11.84 -16.64 -23.15
N PHE A 368 12.05 -16.85 -21.85
CA PHE A 368 11.23 -16.26 -20.80
C PHE A 368 11.33 -14.73 -20.83
N ARG A 369 12.55 -14.16 -20.85
CA ARG A 369 12.74 -12.70 -20.92
C ARG A 369 12.16 -12.09 -22.20
N ALA A 370 12.27 -12.77 -23.33
CA ALA A 370 11.67 -12.34 -24.59
C ALA A 370 10.13 -12.36 -24.51
N ALA A 371 9.54 -13.43 -23.97
CA ALA A 371 8.09 -13.53 -23.78
C ALA A 371 7.58 -12.45 -22.81
N MET A 372 8.30 -12.17 -21.73
CA MET A 372 7.96 -11.12 -20.76
C MET A 372 8.05 -9.73 -21.39
N SER A 373 9.06 -9.48 -22.21
CA SER A 373 9.25 -8.20 -22.90
C SER A 373 8.17 -7.96 -23.94
N VAL A 374 7.89 -8.94 -24.81
CA VAL A 374 6.84 -8.85 -25.83
C VAL A 374 5.46 -8.75 -25.17
N GLY A 375 5.20 -9.53 -24.12
CA GLY A 375 3.98 -9.45 -23.32
C GLY A 375 3.77 -8.07 -22.71
N SER A 376 4.84 -7.42 -22.21
CA SER A 376 4.78 -6.07 -21.66
C SER A 376 4.49 -4.98 -22.70
N TRP A 377 4.80 -5.22 -23.98
CA TRP A 377 4.52 -4.29 -25.07
C TRP A 377 3.16 -4.51 -25.70
N PHE A 378 2.60 -5.72 -25.59
CA PHE A 378 1.32 -6.06 -26.19
C PHE A 378 0.18 -5.21 -25.63
N GLY A 379 -0.63 -4.62 -26.51
CA GLY A 379 -1.70 -3.68 -26.14
C GLY A 379 -1.21 -2.25 -25.81
N THR A 380 0.10 -1.99 -25.88
CA THR A 380 0.65 -0.63 -25.75
C THR A 380 0.76 0.04 -27.14
N PRO A 381 0.98 1.37 -27.21
CA PRO A 381 1.25 2.04 -28.48
C PRO A 381 2.45 1.47 -29.26
N VAL A 382 3.35 0.76 -28.58
CA VAL A 382 4.55 0.12 -29.15
C VAL A 382 4.18 -1.19 -29.88
N LEU A 383 3.23 -1.96 -29.36
CA LEU A 383 2.78 -3.22 -29.96
C LEU A 383 1.27 -3.41 -29.73
N LYS A 384 0.46 -2.75 -30.58
CA LYS A 384 -1.00 -2.66 -30.38
C LYS A 384 -1.72 -3.99 -30.55
N ASP A 385 -1.32 -4.78 -31.55
CA ASP A 385 -1.96 -6.02 -31.92
C ASP A 385 -0.96 -7.02 -32.53
N ILE A 386 -1.44 -8.26 -32.72
CA ILE A 386 -0.68 -9.34 -33.36
C ILE A 386 -0.39 -9.03 -34.84
N GLU A 387 -1.22 -8.24 -35.51
CA GLU A 387 -1.00 -7.82 -36.90
C GLU A 387 0.25 -6.93 -37.03
N SER A 388 0.49 -6.06 -36.04
CA SER A 388 1.69 -5.24 -35.93
C SER A 388 2.95 -6.09 -35.83
N VAL A 389 2.89 -7.21 -35.10
CA VAL A 389 3.99 -8.20 -35.02
C VAL A 389 4.18 -8.90 -36.36
N ALA A 390 3.08 -9.33 -36.99
CA ALA A 390 3.12 -10.01 -38.28
C ALA A 390 3.70 -9.12 -39.39
N ASN A 391 3.45 -7.81 -39.34
CA ASN A 391 4.04 -6.84 -40.27
C ASN A 391 5.55 -6.68 -40.07
N ILE A 392 6.03 -6.65 -38.82
CA ILE A 392 7.47 -6.60 -38.51
C ILE A 392 8.19 -7.88 -38.98
N LEU A 393 7.55 -9.04 -38.82
CA LEU A 393 8.10 -10.33 -39.24
C LEU A 393 7.91 -10.60 -40.75
N GLY A 394 6.99 -9.87 -41.39
CA GLY A 394 6.58 -10.03 -42.78
C GLY A 394 7.41 -9.22 -43.79
N GLU A 395 8.32 -8.35 -43.35
CA GLU A 395 9.27 -7.67 -44.23
C GLU A 395 10.54 -8.55 -44.45
N PRO A 396 10.70 -9.21 -45.60
CA PRO A 396 12.00 -9.73 -45.99
C PRO A 396 12.95 -8.56 -46.25
N SER A 397 14.00 -8.50 -45.44
CA SER A 397 15.14 -7.59 -45.57
C SER A 397 15.77 -7.65 -46.97
N HIS A 398 15.40 -6.73 -47.86
CA HIS A 398 16.34 -6.18 -48.83
C HIS A 398 17.20 -5.13 -48.13
N ILE A 399 18.07 -5.60 -47.23
CA ILE A 399 19.22 -4.80 -46.78
C ILE A 399 20.28 -5.01 -47.87
N GLU A 400 20.29 -4.15 -48.88
CA GLU A 400 21.47 -3.98 -49.72
C GLU A 400 22.59 -3.44 -48.84
N ILE A 401 23.56 -4.30 -48.54
CA ILE A 401 24.84 -3.90 -47.95
C ILE A 401 25.60 -3.17 -49.06
N PRO A 402 25.93 -1.87 -48.94
CA PRO A 402 26.78 -1.21 -49.90
C PRO A 402 28.18 -1.84 -49.79
N SER A 403 28.68 -2.37 -50.90
CA SER A 403 30.05 -2.86 -51.00
C SER A 403 31.03 -1.70 -50.85
N LEU A 404 31.84 -1.76 -49.79
CA LEU A 404 33.13 -1.10 -49.52
C LEU A 404 33.39 0.31 -50.05
#